data_AF-A0A317CHF2-F1
#
_entry.id   AF-A0A317CHF2-F1
#
_cell.length_a   1.000
_cell.length_b   1.000
_cell.length_c   1.000
_cell.angle_alpha   90.00
_cell.angle_beta   90.00
_cell.angle_gamma   90.00
#
_symmetry.space_group_name_H-M   'P 1'
#
loop_
_entity.id
_entity.type
_entity.pdbx_description
1 polymer ?
#
loop_
_entity_poly.entity_id
_entity_poly.type
_entity_poly.pdbx_seq_one_letter_code
_entity_poly.pdbx_strand_id
1 'polypeptide(L)'
;MKSNFGKAIIMIIALLSTTSLWAEEASGFGATISAISVSVDTFFNDYLGWFASAIFTSVPMAGTAFPLIVGWLFIAALIFTLYFGFVQLSKFKMAIDIVRGKFTDPNSKHDGEVSHFQALTTALSGTVGLGNIAGVGVALAIGGPGATFWMIVVGLLGMASKFVECTLGVKYRAVLPSGVVSGGPMYYLRDAMAERGMGGLGN
;
A
#
# COMPACT_ATOMS: atom_id res chain seq x y z
N MET A 1 -8.47 60.18 27.36
CA MET A 1 -8.61 59.35 26.13
C MET A 1 -7.27 58.90 25.50
N LYS A 2 -6.12 59.53 25.81
CA LYS A 2 -4.79 59.20 25.22
C LYS A 2 -4.14 57.86 25.65
N SER A 3 -4.52 57.28 26.79
CA SER A 3 -3.90 56.06 27.36
C SER A 3 -4.29 54.76 26.64
N ASN A 4 -5.50 54.69 26.09
CA ASN A 4 -6.02 53.45 25.47
C ASN A 4 -5.48 53.24 24.04
N PHE A 5 -5.11 54.31 23.35
CA PHE A 5 -4.60 54.24 21.97
C PHE A 5 -3.19 53.65 21.91
N GLY A 6 -2.30 54.03 22.84
CA GLY A 6 -0.95 53.46 22.93
C GLY A 6 -0.95 51.97 23.26
N LYS A 7 -1.86 51.52 24.14
CA LYS A 7 -2.02 50.09 24.47
C LYS A 7 -2.52 49.26 23.28
N ALA A 8 -3.41 49.81 22.46
CA ALA A 8 -3.89 49.16 21.25
C ALA A 8 -2.78 48.97 20.20
N ILE A 9 -1.91 49.98 20.02
CA ILE A 9 -0.77 49.87 19.09
C ILE A 9 0.23 48.81 19.55
N ILE A 10 0.54 48.75 20.84
CA ILE A 10 1.46 47.74 21.40
C ILE A 10 0.88 46.33 21.26
N MET A 11 -0.43 46.15 21.47
CA MET A 11 -1.12 44.87 21.25
C MET A 11 -1.08 44.42 19.78
N ILE A 12 -1.27 45.35 18.84
CA ILE A 12 -1.21 45.05 17.40
C ILE A 12 0.22 44.67 16.99
N ILE A 13 1.24 45.41 17.44
CA ILE A 13 2.65 45.08 17.17
C ILE A 13 3.01 43.72 17.79
N ALA A 14 2.53 43.41 18.99
CA ALA A 14 2.73 42.11 19.61
C ALA A 14 2.09 40.98 18.78
N LEU A 15 0.85 41.15 18.31
CA LEU A 15 0.19 40.18 17.42
C LEU A 15 0.90 40.01 16.07
N LEU A 16 1.41 41.08 15.47
CA LEU A 16 2.17 40.98 14.21
C LEU A 16 3.53 40.29 14.43
N SER A 17 4.20 40.56 15.55
CA SER A 17 5.48 39.91 15.87
C SER A 17 5.34 38.41 16.16
N THR A 18 4.21 37.97 16.73
CA THR A 18 3.93 36.54 16.90
C THR A 18 3.63 35.89 15.56
N THR A 19 2.92 36.54 14.63
CA THR A 19 2.71 35.96 13.28
C THR A 19 4.00 35.77 12.48
N SER A 20 4.99 36.66 12.63
CA SER A 20 6.29 36.53 11.94
C SER A 20 7.16 35.42 12.53
N LEU A 21 7.14 35.23 13.86
CA LEU A 21 7.88 34.15 14.53
C LEU A 21 7.38 32.76 14.12
N TRP A 22 6.06 32.58 13.99
CA TRP A 22 5.47 31.33 13.52
C TRP A 22 5.75 31.07 12.04
N ALA A 23 5.85 32.12 11.21
CA ALA A 23 6.25 32.00 9.81
C ALA A 23 7.73 31.60 9.66
N GLU A 24 8.59 32.10 10.55
CA GLU A 24 10.02 31.76 10.59
C GLU A 24 10.25 30.32 11.12
N GLU A 25 9.49 29.89 12.14
CA GLU A 25 9.52 28.52 12.65
C GLU A 25 8.91 27.50 11.65
N ALA A 26 7.84 27.87 10.95
CA ALA A 26 7.27 27.07 9.87
C ALA A 26 8.21 26.96 8.65
N SER A 27 8.97 28.01 8.34
CA SER A 27 9.98 27.96 7.27
C SER A 27 11.23 27.17 7.69
N GLY A 28 11.63 27.23 8.96
CA GLY A 28 12.68 26.36 9.52
C GLY A 28 12.30 24.89 9.55
N PHE A 29 11.04 24.57 9.91
CA PHE A 29 10.51 23.21 9.83
C PHE A 29 10.37 22.73 8.39
N GLY A 30 9.88 23.58 7.48
CA GLY A 30 9.81 23.29 6.05
C GLY A 30 11.18 23.04 5.41
N ALA A 31 12.20 23.82 5.80
CA ALA A 31 13.58 23.61 5.38
C ALA A 31 14.15 22.28 5.93
N THR A 32 13.79 21.91 7.17
CA THR A 32 14.17 20.62 7.77
C THR A 32 13.50 19.45 7.04
N ILE A 33 12.20 19.55 6.74
CA ILE A 33 11.46 18.56 5.93
C ILE A 33 12.08 18.43 4.53
N SER A 34 12.43 19.54 3.90
CA SER A 34 13.06 19.56 2.57
C SER A 34 14.47 18.95 2.59
N ALA A 35 15.27 19.25 3.62
CA ALA A 35 16.57 18.63 3.79
C ALA A 35 16.45 17.11 4.03
N ILE A 36 15.48 16.69 4.83
CA ILE A 36 15.17 15.28 5.06
C ILE A 36 14.73 14.63 3.74
N SER A 37 13.80 15.23 2.98
CA SER A 37 13.33 14.67 1.71
C SER A 37 14.47 14.54 0.69
N VAL A 38 15.34 15.56 0.56
CA VAL A 38 16.49 15.49 -0.34
C VAL A 38 17.47 14.40 0.08
N SER A 39 17.75 14.25 1.38
CA SER A 39 18.62 13.18 1.88
C SER A 39 18.04 11.79 1.64
N VAL A 40 16.73 11.63 1.84
CA VAL A 40 15.99 10.40 1.53
C VAL A 40 16.03 10.13 0.03
N ASP A 41 15.70 11.10 -0.81
CA ASP A 41 15.70 10.94 -2.27
C ASP A 41 17.09 10.59 -2.80
N THR A 42 18.15 11.19 -2.26
CA THR A 42 19.53 10.87 -2.63
C THR A 42 19.87 9.43 -2.24
N PHE A 43 19.60 9.05 -1.00
CA PHE A 43 19.82 7.67 -0.53
C PHE A 43 19.04 6.66 -1.38
N PHE A 44 17.76 6.88 -1.63
CA PHE A 44 16.94 5.97 -2.43
C PHE A 44 17.42 5.89 -3.89
N ASN A 45 17.82 7.00 -4.51
CA ASN A 45 18.33 6.98 -5.89
C ASN A 45 19.69 6.29 -6.00
N ASP A 46 20.59 6.48 -5.04
CA ASP A 46 21.92 5.87 -5.07
C ASP A 46 21.85 4.34 -5.01
N TYR A 47 20.97 3.80 -4.16
CA TYR A 47 20.86 2.33 -3.98
C TYR A 47 19.83 1.68 -4.90
N LEU A 48 18.70 2.35 -5.15
CA LEU A 48 17.55 1.76 -5.84
C LEU A 48 17.22 2.46 -7.16
N GLY A 49 17.88 3.56 -7.53
CA GLY A 49 17.57 4.32 -8.74
C GLY A 49 17.68 3.50 -10.03
N TRP A 50 18.68 2.63 -10.11
CA TRP A 50 18.85 1.71 -11.25
C TRP A 50 17.69 0.72 -11.37
N PHE A 51 17.20 0.19 -10.24
CA PHE A 51 16.06 -0.74 -10.19
C PHE A 51 14.75 -0.01 -10.45
N ALA A 52 14.53 1.13 -9.80
CA ALA A 52 13.37 1.99 -9.96
C ALA A 52 13.21 2.42 -11.42
N SER A 53 14.28 2.86 -12.08
CA SER A 53 14.26 3.23 -13.49
C SER A 53 13.88 2.03 -14.39
N ALA A 54 14.43 0.85 -14.11
CA ALA A 54 14.12 -0.37 -14.86
C ALA A 54 12.65 -0.79 -14.72
N ILE A 55 12.10 -0.78 -13.49
CA ILE A 55 10.70 -1.19 -13.26
C ILE A 55 9.69 -0.13 -13.70
N PHE A 56 10.02 1.16 -13.59
CA PHE A 56 9.14 2.28 -13.96
C PHE A 56 9.39 2.80 -15.39
N THR A 57 10.07 2.01 -16.23
CA THR A 57 10.23 2.34 -17.65
C THR A 57 8.86 2.47 -18.30
N SER A 58 8.60 3.65 -18.86
CA SER A 58 7.34 3.96 -19.53
C SER A 58 7.53 3.93 -21.04
N VAL A 59 6.65 3.23 -21.74
CA VAL A 59 6.64 3.23 -23.20
C VAL A 59 5.61 4.24 -23.68
N PRO A 60 5.97 5.15 -24.60
CA PRO A 60 5.00 6.08 -25.17
C PRO A 60 4.01 5.29 -26.02
N MET A 61 2.76 5.25 -25.58
CA MET A 61 1.68 4.60 -26.31
C MET A 61 0.55 5.63 -26.50
N ALA A 62 0.23 5.92 -27.76
CA ALA A 62 -0.83 6.86 -28.15
C ALA A 62 -0.77 8.26 -27.47
N GLY A 63 0.42 8.82 -27.28
CA GLY A 63 0.60 10.16 -26.70
C GLY A 63 0.58 10.22 -25.17
N THR A 64 0.51 9.08 -24.49
CA THR A 64 0.61 9.00 -23.01
C THR A 64 1.75 8.06 -22.61
N ALA A 65 2.45 8.39 -21.52
CA ALA A 65 3.49 7.54 -20.96
C ALA A 65 2.82 6.40 -20.19
N PHE A 66 2.82 5.19 -20.75
CA PHE A 66 2.24 4.01 -20.09
C PHE A 66 3.34 3.25 -19.34
N PRO A 67 3.25 3.10 -18.00
CA PRO A 67 4.23 2.34 -17.23
C PRO A 67 4.13 0.84 -17.56
N LEU A 68 5.22 0.24 -18.04
CA LEU A 68 5.24 -1.18 -18.45
C LEU A 68 4.86 -2.14 -17.33
N ILE A 69 5.24 -1.82 -16.09
CA ILE A 69 4.90 -2.61 -14.91
C ILE A 69 3.39 -2.76 -14.72
N VAL A 70 2.61 -1.71 -14.99
CA VAL A 70 1.14 -1.77 -14.85
C VAL A 70 0.56 -2.75 -15.88
N GLY A 71 1.06 -2.71 -17.12
CA GLY A 71 0.64 -3.64 -18.17
C GLY A 71 0.97 -5.09 -17.82
N TRP A 72 2.19 -5.35 -17.37
CA TRP A 72 2.61 -6.70 -16.97
C TRP A 72 1.80 -7.24 -15.79
N LEU A 73 1.57 -6.41 -14.76
CA LEU A 73 0.76 -6.78 -13.61
C LEU A 73 -0.70 -7.05 -13.99
N PHE A 74 -1.27 -6.26 -14.91
CA PHE A 74 -2.62 -6.48 -15.41
C PHE A 74 -2.75 -7.83 -16.13
N ILE A 75 -1.78 -8.16 -17.00
CA ILE A 75 -1.76 -9.46 -17.71
C ILE A 75 -1.63 -10.61 -16.70
N ALA A 76 -0.72 -10.51 -15.73
CA ALA A 76 -0.57 -11.52 -14.68
C ALA A 76 -1.87 -11.71 -13.88
N ALA A 77 -2.52 -10.62 -13.49
CA ALA A 77 -3.78 -10.66 -12.76
C ALA A 77 -4.93 -11.28 -13.58
N LEU A 78 -4.95 -11.04 -14.90
CA LEU A 78 -5.90 -11.64 -15.82
C LEU A 78 -5.67 -13.15 -15.95
N ILE A 79 -4.41 -13.58 -16.11
CA ILE A 79 -4.04 -15.00 -16.16
C ILE A 79 -4.45 -15.69 -14.86
N PHE A 80 -4.15 -15.12 -13.69
CA PHE A 80 -4.57 -15.70 -12.41
C PHE A 80 -6.09 -15.75 -12.29
N THR A 81 -6.80 -14.69 -12.67
CA THR A 81 -8.27 -14.67 -12.62
C THR A 81 -8.88 -15.78 -13.48
N LEU A 82 -8.38 -15.97 -14.70
CA LEU A 82 -8.88 -17.03 -15.60
C LEU A 82 -8.48 -18.43 -15.12
N TYR A 83 -7.23 -18.62 -14.69
CA TYR A 83 -6.72 -19.91 -14.22
C TYR A 83 -7.48 -20.41 -12.99
N PHE A 84 -7.79 -19.51 -12.04
CA PHE A 84 -8.57 -19.85 -10.86
C PHE A 84 -10.09 -19.84 -11.12
N GLY A 85 -10.56 -19.49 -12.31
CA GLY A 85 -11.98 -19.54 -12.68
C GLY A 85 -12.84 -18.51 -11.93
N PHE A 86 -12.38 -17.26 -11.84
CA PHE A 86 -13.08 -16.16 -11.17
C PHE A 86 -13.38 -16.44 -9.69
N VAL A 87 -12.38 -16.90 -8.93
CA VAL A 87 -12.48 -17.13 -7.48
C VAL A 87 -13.05 -15.92 -6.73
N GLN A 88 -12.72 -14.69 -7.16
CA GLN A 88 -13.20 -13.46 -6.52
C GLN A 88 -14.74 -13.33 -6.53
N LEU A 89 -15.44 -13.92 -7.51
CA LEU A 89 -16.91 -13.94 -7.56
C LEU A 89 -17.48 -15.21 -6.96
N SER A 90 -16.86 -16.37 -7.24
CA SER A 90 -17.36 -17.68 -6.80
C SER A 90 -17.27 -17.89 -5.29
N LYS A 91 -16.20 -17.38 -4.65
CA LYS A 91 -15.89 -17.65 -3.23
C LYS A 91 -16.19 -16.48 -2.29
N PHE A 92 -16.76 -15.38 -2.80
CA PHE A 92 -17.06 -14.19 -1.99
C PHE A 92 -17.99 -14.50 -0.80
N LYS A 93 -19.05 -15.30 -1.01
CA LYS A 93 -19.97 -15.71 0.05
C LYS A 93 -19.29 -16.56 1.13
N MET A 94 -18.41 -17.45 0.72
CA MET A 94 -17.62 -18.29 1.64
C MET A 94 -16.66 -17.43 2.47
N ALA A 95 -16.00 -16.45 1.87
CA ALA A 95 -15.11 -15.53 2.58
C ALA A 95 -15.86 -14.75 3.69
N ILE A 96 -17.07 -14.26 3.40
CA ILE A 96 -17.92 -13.59 4.40
C ILE A 96 -18.29 -14.55 5.54
N ASP A 97 -18.69 -15.78 5.22
CA ASP A 97 -19.06 -16.77 6.23
C ASP A 97 -17.86 -17.15 7.14
N ILE A 98 -16.63 -17.19 6.60
CA ILE A 98 -15.39 -17.41 7.36
C ILE A 98 -15.10 -16.25 8.31
N VAL A 99 -15.17 -15.01 7.81
CA VAL A 99 -14.90 -13.81 8.63
C VAL A 99 -15.92 -13.63 9.75
N ARG A 100 -17.17 -14.05 9.52
CA ARG A 100 -18.25 -14.04 10.52
C ARG A 100 -18.12 -15.15 11.59
N GLY A 101 -17.12 -16.01 11.49
CA GLY A 101 -16.87 -17.07 12.48
C GLY A 101 -17.75 -18.31 12.33
N LYS A 102 -18.50 -18.45 11.22
CA LYS A 102 -19.40 -19.60 10.99
C LYS A 102 -18.65 -20.93 10.83
N PHE A 103 -17.36 -20.86 10.50
CA PHE A 103 -16.45 -22.01 10.38
C PHE A 103 -15.38 -22.04 11.48
N THR A 104 -15.51 -21.21 12.52
CA THR A 104 -14.61 -21.22 13.67
C THR A 104 -15.20 -22.15 14.72
N ASP A 105 -14.66 -23.36 14.81
CA ASP A 105 -15.08 -24.31 15.85
C ASP A 105 -14.37 -23.93 17.18
N PRO A 106 -15.11 -23.65 18.26
CA PRO A 106 -14.53 -23.26 19.56
C PRO A 106 -13.60 -24.32 20.16
N ASN A 107 -13.67 -25.57 19.71
CA ASN A 107 -12.93 -26.70 20.27
C ASN A 107 -11.69 -27.11 19.46
N SER A 108 -11.46 -26.54 18.28
CA SER A 108 -10.22 -26.79 17.52
C SER A 108 -9.14 -25.80 17.90
N LYS A 109 -8.02 -26.32 18.42
CA LYS A 109 -6.74 -25.58 18.49
C LYS A 109 -6.31 -25.22 17.06
N HIS A 110 -6.72 -24.04 16.60
CA HIS A 110 -6.23 -23.51 15.33
C HIS A 110 -4.86 -22.88 15.55
N ASP A 111 -3.87 -23.24 14.73
CA ASP A 111 -2.52 -22.65 14.69
C ASP A 111 -2.53 -21.23 14.08
N GLY A 112 -3.30 -20.32 14.69
CA GLY A 112 -3.41 -18.92 14.31
C GLY A 112 -3.36 -18.02 15.53
N GLU A 113 -2.39 -17.11 15.58
CA GLU A 113 -2.18 -16.17 16.69
C GLU A 113 -3.28 -15.09 16.79
N VAL A 114 -4.03 -14.89 15.71
CA VAL A 114 -5.07 -13.86 15.59
C VAL A 114 -6.35 -14.43 14.95
N SER A 115 -7.51 -13.90 15.33
CA SER A 115 -8.78 -14.28 14.72
C SER A 115 -8.87 -13.85 13.24
N HIS A 116 -9.69 -14.52 12.45
CA HIS A 116 -9.88 -14.17 11.02
C HIS A 116 -10.34 -12.72 10.81
N PHE A 117 -11.22 -12.20 11.68
CA PHE A 117 -11.66 -10.82 11.63
C PHE A 117 -10.54 -9.83 12.01
N GLN A 118 -9.73 -10.16 13.01
CA GLN A 118 -8.59 -9.34 13.40
C GLN A 118 -7.52 -9.31 12.31
N ALA A 119 -7.19 -10.46 11.70
CA ALA A 119 -6.28 -10.54 10.56
C ALA A 119 -6.77 -9.70 9.37
N LEU A 120 -8.06 -9.79 9.04
CA LEU A 120 -8.68 -8.98 8.00
C LEU A 120 -8.59 -7.48 8.32
N THR A 121 -8.92 -7.09 9.56
CA THR A 121 -8.91 -5.68 9.98
C THR A 121 -7.50 -5.11 9.95
N THR A 122 -6.49 -5.88 10.38
CA THR A 122 -5.07 -5.48 10.28
C THR A 122 -4.65 -5.28 8.83
N ALA A 123 -5.01 -6.20 7.94
CA ALA A 123 -4.70 -6.08 6.51
C ALA A 123 -5.44 -4.90 5.84
N LEU A 124 -6.71 -4.67 6.19
CA LEU A 124 -7.50 -3.53 5.70
C LEU A 124 -6.95 -2.21 6.22
N SER A 125 -6.55 -2.13 7.48
CA SER A 125 -5.93 -0.93 8.06
C SER A 125 -4.65 -0.55 7.32
N GLY A 126 -3.82 -1.54 6.96
CA GLY A 126 -2.60 -1.30 6.18
C GLY A 126 -2.83 -0.91 4.71
N THR A 127 -4.03 -1.16 4.17
CA THR A 127 -4.35 -0.92 2.75
C THR A 127 -5.38 0.18 2.52
N VAL A 128 -6.11 0.63 3.54
CA VAL A 128 -7.08 1.73 3.43
C VAL A 128 -6.50 2.96 4.12
N GLY A 129 -5.86 3.83 3.35
CA GLY A 129 -5.26 5.08 3.83
C GLY A 129 -5.73 6.31 3.05
N LEU A 130 -5.43 7.50 3.59
CA LEU A 130 -5.70 8.79 2.95
C LEU A 130 -5.14 8.85 1.51
N GLY A 131 -3.98 8.23 1.27
CA GLY A 131 -3.36 8.15 -0.06
C GLY A 131 -4.20 7.41 -1.09
N ASN A 132 -4.92 6.35 -0.69
CA ASN A 132 -5.78 5.60 -1.62
C ASN A 132 -7.06 6.36 -1.94
N ILE A 133 -7.59 7.15 -0.99
CA ILE A 133 -8.76 8.00 -1.23
C ILE A 133 -8.39 9.22 -2.09
N ALA A 134 -7.30 9.91 -1.77
CA ALA A 134 -6.80 11.06 -2.53
C ALA A 134 -6.32 10.66 -3.93
N GLY A 135 -5.63 9.52 -4.04
CA GLY A 135 -5.14 8.99 -5.32
C GLY A 135 -6.27 8.67 -6.30
N VAL A 136 -7.39 8.13 -5.82
CA VAL A 136 -8.60 7.96 -6.64
C VAL A 136 -9.11 9.30 -7.14
N GLY A 137 -9.15 10.33 -6.29
CA GLY A 137 -9.57 11.68 -6.69
C GLY A 137 -8.72 12.28 -7.81
N VAL A 138 -7.39 12.14 -7.71
CA VAL A 138 -6.46 12.60 -8.76
C VAL A 138 -6.63 11.79 -10.04
N ALA A 139 -6.79 10.46 -9.94
CA ALA A 139 -7.00 9.60 -11.09
C ALA A 139 -8.30 9.95 -11.84
N LEU A 140 -9.37 10.29 -11.13
CA LEU A 140 -10.63 10.73 -11.75
C LEU A 140 -10.51 12.12 -12.37
N ALA A 141 -9.79 13.04 -11.73
CA ALA A 141 -9.58 14.39 -12.25
C ALA A 141 -8.82 14.36 -13.59
N ILE A 142 -7.86 13.46 -13.75
CA ILE A 142 -7.03 13.33 -14.95
C ILE A 142 -7.68 12.40 -15.99
N GLY A 143 -8.24 11.26 -15.55
CA GLY A 143 -8.76 10.21 -16.42
C GLY A 143 -10.24 10.35 -16.81
N GLY A 144 -10.96 11.31 -16.21
CA GLY A 144 -12.38 11.54 -16.47
C GLY A 144 -13.29 10.43 -15.93
N PRO A 145 -14.60 10.47 -16.26
CA PRO A 145 -15.59 9.55 -15.68
C PRO A 145 -15.38 8.08 -16.07
N GLY A 146 -14.68 7.81 -17.18
CA GLY A 146 -14.35 6.45 -17.63
C GLY A 146 -13.30 5.75 -16.75
N ALA A 147 -12.48 6.50 -16.00
CA ALA A 147 -11.46 5.93 -15.14
C ALA A 147 -12.04 5.07 -14.01
N THR A 148 -13.18 5.47 -13.43
CA THR A 148 -13.85 4.69 -12.37
C THR A 148 -14.17 3.27 -12.80
N PHE A 149 -14.68 3.10 -14.03
CA PHE A 149 -15.02 1.77 -14.56
C PHE A 149 -13.79 0.87 -14.61
N TRP A 150 -12.69 1.39 -15.17
CA TRP A 150 -11.43 0.64 -15.27
C TRP A 150 -10.79 0.38 -13.90
N MET A 151 -10.90 1.30 -12.94
CA MET A 151 -10.44 1.08 -11.57
C MET A 151 -11.18 -0.06 -10.88
N ILE A 152 -12.49 -0.19 -11.09
CA ILE A 152 -13.27 -1.31 -10.57
C ILE A 152 -12.80 -2.62 -11.21
N VAL A 153 -12.66 -2.66 -12.54
CA VAL A 153 -12.21 -3.87 -13.26
C VAL A 153 -10.82 -4.32 -12.80
N VAL A 154 -9.85 -3.40 -12.75
CA VAL A 154 -8.49 -3.70 -12.27
C VAL A 154 -8.50 -4.10 -10.80
N GLY A 155 -9.34 -3.48 -9.97
CA GLY A 155 -9.54 -3.86 -8.57
C GLY A 155 -10.07 -5.29 -8.41
N LEU A 156 -11.04 -5.69 -9.22
CA LEU A 156 -11.57 -7.06 -9.25
C LEU A 156 -10.50 -8.08 -9.65
N LEU A 157 -9.65 -7.76 -10.61
CA LEU A 157 -8.52 -8.62 -11.03
C LEU A 157 -7.42 -8.65 -9.96
N GLY A 158 -7.16 -7.53 -9.29
CA GLY A 158 -6.20 -7.42 -8.19
C GLY A 158 -6.55 -8.31 -7.00
N MET A 159 -7.85 -8.47 -6.69
CA MET A 159 -8.31 -9.37 -5.63
C MET A 159 -7.90 -10.83 -5.89
N ALA A 160 -7.98 -11.30 -7.14
CA ALA A 160 -7.55 -12.65 -7.49
C ALA A 160 -6.05 -12.83 -7.22
N SER A 161 -5.23 -11.86 -7.61
CA SER A 161 -3.77 -11.89 -7.38
C SER A 161 -3.44 -11.91 -5.89
N LYS A 162 -4.12 -11.08 -5.09
CA LYS A 162 -3.95 -11.08 -3.62
C LYS A 162 -4.38 -12.39 -2.98
N PHE A 163 -5.46 -13.00 -3.47
CA PHE A 163 -5.88 -14.32 -2.99
C PHE A 163 -4.81 -15.39 -3.24
N VAL A 164 -4.19 -15.40 -4.42
CA VAL A 164 -3.09 -16.33 -4.73
C VAL A 164 -1.89 -16.11 -3.82
N GLU A 165 -1.49 -14.85 -3.64
CA GLU A 165 -0.39 -14.47 -2.75
C GLU A 165 -0.63 -14.94 -1.31
N CYS A 166 -1.82 -14.66 -0.75
CA CYS A 166 -2.17 -15.09 0.60
C CYS A 166 -2.24 -16.62 0.73
N THR A 167 -2.77 -17.30 -0.29
CA THR A 167 -2.87 -18.78 -0.30
C THR A 167 -1.47 -19.41 -0.30
N LEU A 168 -0.55 -18.89 -1.11
CA LEU A 168 0.85 -19.33 -1.12
C LEU A 168 1.55 -19.00 0.21
N GLY A 169 1.28 -17.82 0.77
CA GLY A 169 1.81 -17.40 2.07
C GLY A 169 1.41 -18.30 3.23
N VAL A 170 0.20 -18.87 3.20
CA VAL A 170 -0.25 -19.86 4.20
C VAL A 170 0.35 -21.24 3.93
N LYS A 171 0.47 -21.64 2.65
CA LYS A 171 1.04 -22.94 2.27
C LYS A 171 2.51 -23.08 2.66
N TYR A 172 3.31 -22.03 2.46
CA TYR A 172 4.75 -22.00 2.71
C TYR A 172 5.14 -21.20 3.96
N ARG A 173 4.23 -21.07 4.94
CA ARG A 173 4.53 -20.36 6.19
C ARG A 173 5.58 -21.12 7.00
N ALA A 174 6.58 -20.41 7.53
CA ALA A 174 7.56 -20.96 8.44
C ALA A 174 7.12 -20.74 9.88
N VAL A 175 7.11 -21.80 10.68
CA VAL A 175 6.91 -21.72 12.13
C VAL A 175 8.29 -21.60 12.77
N LEU A 176 8.59 -20.44 13.36
CA LEU A 176 9.87 -20.24 14.04
C LEU A 176 9.91 -21.06 15.35
N PRO A 177 11.11 -21.39 15.86
CA PRO A 177 11.27 -22.09 17.14
C PRO A 177 10.65 -21.35 18.35
N SER A 178 10.41 -20.04 18.22
CA SER A 178 9.72 -19.19 19.19
C SER A 178 8.19 -19.36 19.18
N GLY A 179 7.64 -20.19 18.29
CA GLY A 179 6.20 -20.37 18.09
C GLY A 179 5.56 -19.32 17.18
N VAL A 180 6.32 -18.31 16.73
CA VAL A 180 5.82 -17.24 15.85
C VAL A 180 5.67 -17.77 14.42
N VAL A 181 4.52 -17.53 13.80
CA VAL A 181 4.26 -17.90 12.41
C VAL A 181 4.65 -16.74 11.48
N SER A 182 5.66 -16.93 10.64
CA SER A 182 6.07 -15.96 9.63
C SER A 182 5.78 -16.49 8.22
N GLY A 183 5.08 -15.70 7.44
CA GLY A 183 4.76 -15.98 6.04
C GLY A 183 4.94 -14.73 5.19
N GLY A 184 5.01 -14.90 3.87
CA GLY A 184 5.17 -13.79 2.94
C GLY A 184 5.87 -14.18 1.65
N PRO A 185 6.03 -13.22 0.73
CA PRO A 185 6.67 -13.46 -0.56
C PRO A 185 8.04 -14.10 -0.48
N MET A 186 8.83 -13.73 0.52
CA MET A 186 10.17 -14.28 0.69
C MET A 186 10.16 -15.77 1.03
N TYR A 187 9.20 -16.22 1.85
CA TYR A 187 9.09 -17.61 2.28
C TYR A 187 8.61 -18.52 1.14
N TYR A 188 7.50 -18.16 0.47
CA TYR A 188 7.02 -18.98 -0.64
C TYR A 188 7.96 -18.91 -1.85
N LEU A 189 8.70 -17.82 -2.06
CA LEU A 189 9.67 -17.76 -3.17
C LEU A 189 10.83 -18.71 -2.93
N ARG A 190 11.43 -18.69 -1.72
CA ARG A 190 12.50 -19.63 -1.34
C ARG A 190 12.00 -21.08 -1.41
N ASP A 191 10.89 -21.37 -0.73
CA ASP A 191 10.45 -22.75 -0.50
C ASP A 191 9.78 -23.34 -1.75
N ALA A 192 8.96 -22.58 -2.50
CA ALA A 192 8.35 -23.08 -3.73
C ALA A 192 9.34 -23.22 -4.89
N MET A 193 10.40 -22.39 -4.94
CA MET A 193 11.47 -22.58 -5.94
C MET A 193 12.44 -23.70 -5.57
N ALA A 194 12.70 -23.90 -4.27
CA ALA A 194 13.46 -25.05 -3.80
C ALA A 194 12.73 -26.37 -4.12
N GLU A 195 11.42 -26.45 -3.90
CA GLU A 195 10.59 -27.61 -4.29
C GLU A 195 10.58 -27.86 -5.81
N ARG A 196 10.75 -26.81 -6.62
CA ARG A 196 10.84 -26.89 -8.09
C ARG A 196 12.27 -27.12 -8.61
N GLY A 197 13.25 -27.35 -7.74
CA GLY A 197 14.63 -27.65 -8.13
C GLY A 197 15.47 -26.45 -8.56
N MET A 198 15.03 -25.22 -8.26
CA MET A 198 15.72 -23.95 -8.60
C MET A 198 16.15 -23.20 -7.34
N GLY A 199 16.66 -23.92 -6.33
CA GLY A 199 16.98 -23.43 -4.99
C GLY A 199 18.08 -22.35 -4.88
N GLY A 200 18.55 -21.78 -5.98
CA GLY A 200 19.58 -20.72 -6.01
C GLY A 200 19.05 -19.29 -6.16
N LEU A 201 17.79 -19.11 -6.58
CA LEU A 201 17.20 -17.77 -6.80
C LEU A 201 16.55 -17.16 -5.54
N GLY A 202 16.62 -17.87 -4.42
CA GLY A 202 16.25 -17.39 -3.10
C GLY A 202 17.13 -18.08 -2.07
N ASN A 203 18.30 -17.50 -1.78
CA ASN A 203 19.04 -17.81 -0.56
C ASN A 203 18.43 -17.03 0.59
#